data_AF-A0A354M466-F1
#
_entry.id   AF-A0A354M466-F1
#
_cell.length_a   1.000
_cell.length_b   1.000
_cell.length_c   1.000
_cell.angle_alpha   90.00
_cell.angle_beta   90.00
_cell.angle_gamma   90.00
#
_symmetry.space_group_name_H-M   'P 1'
#
loop_
_entity.id
_entity.type
_entity.pdbx_description
1 polymer ?
#
loop_
_entity_poly.entity_id
_entity_poly.type
_entity_poly.pdbx_seq_one_letter_code
_entity_poly.pdbx_strand_id
1 'polypeptide(L)'
;EAMFIDNDFIRALEYGMPPTSGMGIGMDRLVMLMTGQSTIQEVLLFPQMRPEKTQKKDAESKYTAIGIPSEWVAPIQKAGYLTVDALTEANPNKLHQEICGINKKYKLELTNPSVDDVKAWVEAAK
;
A
#
# COMPACT_ATOMS: atom_id res chain seq x y z
N GLU A 1 16.69 26.09 3.84
CA GLU A 1 16.20 26.42 2.48
C GLU A 1 16.46 27.89 2.23
N ALA A 2 16.81 28.29 1.01
CA ALA A 2 17.07 29.69 0.69
C ALA A 2 15.74 30.43 0.51
N MET A 3 15.65 31.65 1.05
CA MET A 3 14.47 32.49 0.88
C MET A 3 14.50 33.21 -0.47
N PHE A 4 13.33 33.42 -1.06
CA PHE A 4 13.16 34.25 -2.25
C PHE A 4 13.22 35.73 -1.88
N ILE A 5 13.62 36.57 -2.84
CA ILE A 5 13.59 38.03 -2.67
C ILE A 5 12.16 38.51 -2.91
N ASP A 6 11.55 39.07 -1.87
CA ASP A 6 10.25 39.74 -1.92
C ASP A 6 10.45 41.25 -2.05
N ASN A 7 10.29 41.78 -3.27
CA ASN A 7 10.45 43.21 -3.55
C ASN A 7 9.35 44.06 -2.91
N ASP A 8 8.16 43.50 -2.67
CA ASP A 8 7.07 44.23 -2.02
C ASP A 8 7.32 44.35 -0.51
N PHE A 9 7.89 43.31 0.11
CA PHE A 9 8.38 43.39 1.50
C PHE A 9 9.46 44.47 1.66
N ILE A 10 10.45 44.51 0.76
CA ILE A 10 11.50 45.54 0.78
C ILE A 10 10.90 46.93 0.61
N ARG A 11 10.02 47.11 -0.37
CA ARG A 11 9.32 48.39 -0.58
C ARG A 11 8.56 48.83 0.68
N ALA A 12 7.93 47.90 1.40
CA ALA A 12 7.26 48.22 2.66
C ALA A 12 8.23 48.70 3.75
N LEU A 13 9.45 48.13 3.81
CA LEU A 13 10.50 48.59 4.71
C LEU A 13 10.99 50.01 4.36
N GLU A 14 11.08 50.34 3.07
CA GLU A 14 11.50 51.67 2.58
C GLU A 14 10.55 52.79 3.00
N TYR A 15 9.24 52.51 3.12
CA TYR A 15 8.26 53.47 3.65
C TYR A 15 8.41 53.75 5.15
N GLY A 16 9.26 52.98 5.84
CA GLY A 16 9.60 53.19 7.25
C GLY A 16 8.93 52.16 8.16
N MET A 17 9.63 51.06 8.42
CA MET A 17 9.27 50.14 9.50
C MET A 17 9.71 50.72 10.86
N PRO A 18 8.79 50.90 11.83
CA PRO A 18 9.17 51.29 13.18
C PRO A 18 10.13 50.28 13.83
N PRO A 19 10.80 50.63 14.93
CA PRO A 19 11.55 49.63 15.71
C PRO A 19 10.56 48.61 16.31
N THR A 20 10.56 47.40 15.77
CA THR A 20 9.65 46.32 16.17
C THR A 20 10.39 45.06 16.63
N SER A 21 9.73 44.26 17.47
CA SER A 21 10.12 42.90 17.81
C SER A 21 9.01 41.93 17.40
N GLY A 22 9.39 40.73 16.93
CA GLY A 22 8.47 39.66 16.56
C GLY A 22 8.78 38.38 17.33
N MET A 23 7.77 37.54 17.55
CA MET A 23 7.90 36.24 18.21
C MET A 23 7.14 35.17 17.44
N GLY A 24 7.77 34.01 17.25
CA GLY A 24 7.13 32.81 16.74
C GLY A 24 7.22 31.68 17.78
N ILE A 25 6.08 31.08 18.12
CA ILE A 25 6.00 29.93 19.03
C ILE A 25 5.37 28.76 18.28
N GLY A 26 6.02 27.60 18.30
CA GLY A 26 5.46 26.37 17.74
C GLY A 26 4.43 25.78 18.72
N MET A 27 3.15 25.87 18.39
CA MET A 27 2.06 25.39 19.26
C MET A 27 2.14 23.89 19.52
N ASP A 28 2.41 23.08 18.50
CA ASP A 28 2.51 21.62 18.67
C ASP A 28 3.65 21.25 19.64
N ARG A 29 4.79 21.94 19.53
CA ARG A 29 5.94 21.73 20.42
C ARG A 29 5.67 22.21 21.84
N LEU A 30 4.95 23.33 22.01
CA LEU A 30 4.52 23.81 23.31
C LEU A 30 3.60 22.79 23.98
N VAL A 31 2.61 22.27 23.24
CA VAL A 31 1.68 21.25 23.76
C VAL A 31 2.44 19.97 24.11
N MET A 32 3.34 19.49 23.24
CA MET A 32 4.20 18.33 23.53
C MET A 32 4.95 18.48 24.85
N LEU A 33 5.52 19.66 25.12
CA LEU A 33 6.20 19.96 26.37
C LEU A 33 5.23 19.94 27.55
N MET A 34 4.07 20.58 27.42
CA MET A 34 3.05 20.65 28.47
C MET A 34 2.44 19.29 28.79
N THR A 35 2.35 18.39 27.81
CA THR A 35 1.77 17.05 27.96
C THR A 35 2.81 15.95 28.16
N GLY A 36 4.11 16.30 28.21
CA GLY A 36 5.20 15.33 28.38
C GLY A 36 5.37 14.35 27.21
N GLN A 37 4.90 14.72 26.02
CA GLN A 37 4.93 13.85 24.83
C GLN A 37 6.22 14.07 24.02
N SER A 38 6.89 12.98 23.64
CA SER A 38 8.13 13.02 22.86
C SER A 38 7.90 13.09 21.35
N THR A 39 6.68 12.78 20.88
CA THR A 39 6.33 12.69 19.46
C THR A 39 5.16 13.63 19.12
N ILE A 40 5.26 14.35 18.00
CA ILE A 40 4.23 15.32 17.55
C ILE A 40 2.89 14.65 17.19
N GLN A 41 2.93 13.38 16.81
CA GLN A 41 1.73 12.62 16.46
C GLN A 41 0.77 12.44 17.64
N GLU A 42 1.28 12.50 18.88
CA GLU A 42 0.49 12.38 20.11
C GLU A 42 -0.31 13.64 20.46
N VAL A 43 0.03 14.78 19.84
CA VAL A 43 -0.64 16.07 20.07
C VAL A 43 -1.45 16.55 18.86
N LEU A 44 -1.49 15.75 17.80
CA LEU A 44 -2.28 16.00 16.59
C LEU A 44 -3.47 15.03 16.55
N LEU A 45 -4.69 15.56 16.34
CA LEU A 45 -5.89 14.71 16.23
C LEU A 45 -5.81 13.74 15.05
N PHE A 46 -5.24 14.19 13.93
CA PHE A 46 -5.07 13.42 12.70
C PHE A 46 -3.67 13.65 12.14
N PRO A 47 -2.65 12.94 12.64
CA PRO A 47 -1.29 13.08 12.13
C PRO A 47 -1.19 12.58 10.69
N GLN A 48 -0.32 13.19 9.89
CA GLN A 48 -0.02 12.69 8.55
C GLN A 48 0.68 11.33 8.66
N MET A 49 -0.02 10.27 8.25
CA MET A 49 0.52 8.91 8.24
C MET A 49 1.04 8.54 6.85
N ARG A 50 1.98 7.59 6.80
CA ARG A 50 2.36 6.97 5.53
C ARG A 50 1.18 6.12 5.04
N PRO A 51 0.81 6.20 3.74
CA PRO A 51 -0.21 5.33 3.19
C PRO A 51 0.13 3.86 3.41
N GLU A 52 -0.89 3.04 3.63
CA GLU A 52 -0.72 1.60 3.71
C GLU A 52 -0.22 1.03 2.38
N LYS A 53 0.65 0.02 2.45
CA LYS A 53 1.11 -0.69 1.25
C LYS A 53 -0.04 -1.53 0.72
N THR A 54 -0.72 -1.06 -0.32
CA THR A 54 -1.67 -1.90 -1.07
C THR A 54 -0.88 -2.99 -1.78
N GLN A 55 -1.16 -4.26 -1.46
CA GLN A 55 -0.58 -5.39 -2.19
C GLN A 55 -1.06 -5.33 -3.64
N LYS A 56 -0.13 -5.33 -4.60
CA LYS A 56 -0.47 -5.34 -6.03
C LYS A 56 -1.23 -6.64 -6.32
N LYS A 57 -2.47 -6.52 -6.79
CA LYS A 57 -3.27 -7.63 -7.31
C LYS A 57 -3.35 -7.49 -8.82
N ASP A 58 -3.00 -8.55 -9.55
CA ASP A 58 -3.21 -8.59 -10.99
C ASP A 58 -4.71 -8.76 -11.32
N ALA A 59 -5.14 -8.16 -12.42
CA ALA A 59 -6.49 -8.31 -12.93
C ALA A 59 -6.74 -9.75 -13.42
N GLU A 60 -8.00 -10.20 -13.35
CA GLU A 60 -8.42 -11.54 -13.80
C GLU A 60 -8.05 -11.84 -15.27
N SER A 61 -7.94 -10.79 -16.09
CA SER A 61 -7.50 -10.89 -17.49
C SER A 61 -6.08 -11.44 -17.66
N LYS A 62 -5.16 -11.17 -16.72
CA LYS A 62 -3.79 -11.69 -16.79
C LYS A 62 -3.73 -13.19 -16.48
N TYR A 63 -4.55 -13.66 -15.54
CA TYR A 63 -4.60 -15.08 -15.19
C TYR A 63 -5.27 -15.89 -16.30
N THR A 64 -6.36 -15.36 -16.88
CA THR A 64 -7.06 -16.00 -18.00
C THR A 64 -6.22 -16.07 -19.28
N ALA A 65 -5.33 -15.10 -19.52
CA ALA A 65 -4.37 -15.15 -20.62
C ALA A 65 -3.38 -16.33 -20.53
N ILE A 66 -3.17 -16.87 -19.33
CA ILE A 66 -2.23 -17.96 -19.03
C ILE A 66 -2.97 -19.31 -18.97
N GLY A 67 -4.28 -19.31 -19.24
CA GLY A 67 -5.11 -20.51 -19.23
C GLY A 67 -5.65 -20.89 -17.84
N ILE A 68 -5.54 -19.99 -16.85
CA ILE A 68 -6.19 -20.16 -15.54
C ILE A 68 -7.66 -19.74 -15.66
N PRO A 69 -8.63 -20.62 -15.34
CA PRO A 69 -10.05 -20.26 -15.38
C PRO A 69 -10.36 -19.12 -14.41
N SER A 70 -11.28 -18.22 -14.79
CA SER A 70 -11.69 -17.05 -13.98
C SER A 70 -12.13 -17.45 -12.56
N GLU A 71 -12.79 -18.61 -12.44
CA GLU A 71 -13.26 -19.18 -11.18
C GLU A 71 -12.12 -19.49 -10.19
N TRP A 72 -10.91 -19.79 -10.68
CA TRP A 72 -9.74 -20.13 -9.87
C TRP A 72 -8.89 -18.91 -9.49
N VAL A 73 -9.12 -17.74 -10.10
CA VAL A 73 -8.37 -16.52 -9.79
C VAL A 73 -8.57 -16.07 -8.34
N ALA A 74 -9.82 -16.04 -7.87
CA ALA A 74 -10.12 -15.64 -6.49
C ALA A 74 -9.55 -16.62 -5.43
N PRO A 75 -9.67 -17.97 -5.60
CA PRO A 75 -8.97 -18.94 -4.76
C PRO A 75 -7.44 -18.79 -4.75
N ILE A 76 -6.82 -18.58 -5.91
CA ILE A 76 -5.36 -18.41 -6.05
C ILE A 76 -4.88 -17.14 -5.34
N GLN A 77 -5.61 -16.03 -5.51
CA GLN A 77 -5.33 -14.79 -4.78
C GLN A 77 -5.53 -14.96 -3.27
N LYS A 78 -6.53 -15.74 -2.83
CA LYS A 78 -6.72 -16.09 -1.41
C LYS A 78 -5.63 -17.01 -0.84
N ALA A 79 -5.00 -17.82 -1.69
CA ALA A 79 -3.85 -18.64 -1.32
C ALA A 79 -2.56 -17.79 -1.15
N GLY A 80 -2.59 -16.50 -1.51
CA GLY A 80 -1.47 -15.57 -1.34
C GLY A 80 -0.73 -15.23 -2.63
N TYR A 81 -1.10 -15.83 -3.76
CA TYR A 81 -0.50 -15.57 -5.07
C TYR A 81 -1.28 -14.47 -5.80
N LEU A 82 -0.99 -13.22 -5.40
CA LEU A 82 -1.73 -12.04 -5.84
C LEU A 82 -1.34 -11.51 -7.22
N THR A 83 -0.22 -11.99 -7.76
CA THR A 83 0.25 -11.67 -9.11
C THR A 83 0.56 -12.94 -9.89
N VAL A 84 0.56 -12.84 -11.22
CA VAL A 84 1.02 -13.91 -12.10
C VAL A 84 2.49 -14.24 -11.85
N ASP A 85 3.32 -13.22 -11.65
CA ASP A 85 4.75 -13.43 -11.38
C ASP A 85 4.97 -14.26 -10.10
N ALA A 86 4.09 -14.12 -9.10
CA ALA A 86 4.17 -14.91 -7.87
C ALA A 86 3.83 -16.39 -8.08
N LEU A 87 3.11 -16.73 -9.16
CA LEU A 87 2.83 -18.13 -9.52
C LEU A 87 4.06 -18.84 -10.10
N THR A 88 5.04 -18.11 -10.65
CA THR A 88 6.23 -18.71 -11.27
C THR A 88 7.14 -19.41 -10.26
N GLU A 89 7.20 -18.89 -9.05
CA GLU A 89 7.97 -19.45 -7.92
C GLU A 89 7.15 -20.45 -7.08
N ALA A 90 5.86 -20.63 -7.41
CA ALA A 90 4.97 -21.50 -6.64
C ALA A 90 5.25 -22.98 -6.91
N ASN A 91 5.22 -23.82 -5.86
CA ASN A 91 5.29 -25.27 -6.04
C ASN A 91 3.91 -25.82 -6.46
N PRO A 92 3.78 -26.48 -7.64
CA PRO A 92 2.49 -26.93 -8.16
C PRO A 92 1.70 -27.86 -7.22
N ASN A 93 2.39 -28.76 -6.51
CA ASN A 93 1.73 -29.69 -5.58
C ASN A 93 1.19 -28.96 -4.33
N LYS A 94 1.94 -27.96 -3.85
CA LYS A 94 1.53 -27.15 -2.70
C LYS A 94 0.38 -26.22 -3.09
N LEU A 95 0.48 -25.57 -4.25
CA LEU A 95 -0.57 -24.71 -4.80
C LEU A 95 -1.87 -25.50 -5.00
N HIS A 96 -1.81 -26.71 -5.56
CA HIS A 96 -2.97 -27.60 -5.73
C HIS A 96 -3.65 -27.92 -4.38
N GLN A 97 -2.88 -28.27 -3.36
CA GLN A 97 -3.41 -28.54 -2.02
C GLN A 97 -4.05 -27.30 -1.39
N GLU A 98 -3.44 -26.13 -1.54
CA GLU A 98 -3.93 -24.87 -1.00
C GLU A 98 -5.24 -24.44 -1.68
N ILE A 99 -5.31 -24.45 -3.02
CA ILE A 99 -6.52 -24.04 -3.75
C ILE A 99 -7.67 -25.04 -3.56
N CYS A 100 -7.39 -26.35 -3.52
CA CYS A 100 -8.42 -27.37 -3.24
C CYS A 100 -8.90 -27.32 -1.79
N GLY A 101 -8.00 -27.00 -0.85
CA GLY A 101 -8.34 -26.74 0.54
C GLY A 101 -9.25 -25.52 0.69
N ILE A 102 -8.97 -24.44 -0.05
CA ILE A 102 -9.80 -23.24 -0.10
C ILE A 102 -11.18 -23.55 -0.72
N ASN A 103 -11.23 -24.31 -1.82
CA ASN A 103 -12.48 -24.72 -2.46
C ASN A 103 -13.41 -25.46 -1.47
N LYS A 104 -12.86 -26.41 -0.69
CA LYS A 104 -13.59 -27.12 0.36
C LYS A 104 -13.98 -26.21 1.53
N LYS A 105 -13.04 -25.39 2.03
CA LYS A 105 -13.25 -24.53 3.21
C LYS A 105 -14.32 -23.47 2.98
N TYR A 106 -14.39 -22.92 1.77
CA TYR A 106 -15.34 -21.87 1.41
C TYR A 106 -16.55 -22.37 0.63
N LYS A 107 -16.70 -23.70 0.44
CA LYS A 107 -17.82 -24.32 -0.29
C LYS A 107 -18.07 -23.67 -1.66
N LEU A 108 -17.01 -23.49 -2.45
CA LEU A 108 -17.10 -22.79 -3.73
C LEU A 108 -17.71 -23.66 -4.85
N GLU A 109 -17.96 -24.94 -4.59
CA GLU A 109 -18.56 -25.91 -5.53
C GLU A 109 -17.85 -26.01 -6.89
N LEU A 110 -16.58 -25.59 -6.96
CA LEU A 110 -15.78 -25.63 -8.17
C LEU A 110 -15.29 -27.05 -8.45
N THR A 111 -15.21 -27.43 -9.72
CA THR A 111 -14.59 -28.70 -10.11
C THR A 111 -13.10 -28.63 -9.84
N ASN A 112 -12.59 -29.50 -8.95
CA ASN A 112 -11.17 -29.48 -8.57
C ASN A 112 -10.27 -29.75 -9.78
N PRO A 113 -9.26 -28.89 -10.05
CA PRO A 113 -8.30 -29.13 -11.10
C PRO A 113 -7.43 -30.35 -10.77
N SER A 114 -6.91 -31.01 -11.78
CA SER A 114 -5.90 -32.05 -11.58
C SER A 114 -4.55 -31.43 -11.20
N VAL A 115 -3.64 -32.24 -10.65
CA VAL A 115 -2.28 -31.78 -10.33
C VAL A 115 -1.52 -31.36 -11.59
N ASP A 116 -1.83 -31.95 -12.74
CA ASP A 116 -1.18 -31.63 -14.01
C ASP A 116 -1.72 -30.32 -14.63
N ASP A 117 -2.99 -29.98 -14.39
CA ASP A 117 -3.54 -28.67 -14.77
C ASP A 117 -2.86 -27.53 -14.00
N VAL A 118 -2.64 -27.72 -12.70
CA VAL A 118 -1.96 -26.73 -11.85
C VAL A 118 -0.48 -26.60 -12.23
N LYS A 119 0.18 -27.70 -12.63
CA LYS A 119 1.54 -27.63 -13.19
C LYS A 119 1.55 -26.84 -14.51
N ALA A 120 0.57 -27.05 -15.39
CA ALA A 120 0.47 -26.31 -16.64
C ALA A 120 0.27 -24.80 -16.37
N TRP A 121 -0.51 -24.42 -15.35
CA TRP A 121 -0.67 -23.02 -14.96
C TRP A 121 0.62 -22.37 -14.44
N VAL A 122 1.42 -23.12 -13.67
CA VAL A 122 2.71 -22.63 -13.14
C VAL A 122 3.76 -22.54 -14.25
N GLU A 123 3.79 -23.49 -15.19
CA GLU A 123 4.69 -23.44 -16.35
C GLU A 123 4.29 -22.35 -17.36
N ALA A 124 2.99 -22.10 -17.56
CA ALA A 124 2.53 -21.04 -18.44
C ALA A 124 2.70 -19.63 -17.83
N ALA A 125 2.93 -19.54 -16.51
CA ALA A 125 3.26 -18.29 -15.84
C ALA A 125 4.74 -17.91 -15.97
N LYS A 126 5.64 -18.87 -16.24
CA LYS A 126 7.08 -18.63 -16.49
C LYS A 126 7.31 -17.98 -17.85
#